data_AF-A0A1X7TXP1-F1
#
_entry.id   AF-A0A1X7TXP1-F1
#
_cell.length_a   1.000
_cell.length_b   1.000
_cell.length_c   1.000
_cell.angle_alpha   90.00
_cell.angle_beta   90.00
_cell.angle_gamma   90.00
#
_symmetry.space_group_name_H-M   'P 1'
#
loop_
_entity.id
_entity.type
_entity.pdbx_description
1 polymer ?
#
loop_
_entity_poly.entity_id
_entity_poly.type
_entity_poly.pdbx_seq_one_letter_code
_entity_poly.pdbx_strand_id
1 'polypeptide(L)'
;MECGWRGYTKSSAVYEVQLSKDDSYHSVIRKISSSIGIDDCEENELRLFNGRGGIISDGCITLCDKEVDWSLGAFLLKRHTSADKLTLGIGIVDEELEPVIS
;
A
#
# COMPACT_ATOMS: atom_id res chain seq x y z
N MET A 1 -4.29 -18.01 -17.72
CA MET A 1 -5.35 -16.98 -17.65
C MET A 1 -5.06 -16.14 -16.44
N GLU A 2 -4.56 -14.92 -16.67
CA GLU A 2 -4.27 -13.96 -15.62
C GLU A 2 -5.57 -13.18 -15.34
N CYS A 3 -5.99 -13.15 -14.07
CA CYS A 3 -7.11 -12.32 -13.64
C CYS A 3 -6.71 -10.85 -13.83
N GLY A 4 -7.12 -10.27 -14.96
CA GLY A 4 -6.81 -8.91 -15.33
C GLY A 4 -7.68 -7.93 -14.54
N TRP A 5 -7.13 -7.33 -13.50
CA TRP A 5 -7.70 -6.17 -12.85
C TRP A 5 -7.71 -5.01 -13.86
N ARG A 6 -8.91 -4.59 -14.31
CA ARG A 6 -9.06 -3.43 -15.21
C ARG A 6 -8.54 -2.18 -14.49
N GLY A 7 -7.65 -1.44 -15.12
CA GLY A 7 -7.14 -0.15 -14.65
C GLY A 7 -5.65 -0.11 -14.27
N TYR A 8 -4.99 -1.26 -14.06
CA TYR A 8 -3.57 -1.27 -13.75
C TYR A 8 -2.72 -1.15 -15.02
N THR A 9 -2.36 0.08 -15.37
CA THR A 9 -1.23 0.29 -16.28
C THR A 9 0.04 0.04 -15.48
N LYS A 10 0.79 -1.03 -15.79
CA LYS A 10 2.10 -1.31 -15.17
C LYS A 10 3.16 -0.33 -15.70
N SER A 11 2.94 0.98 -15.54
CA SER A 11 3.96 2.01 -15.73
C SER A 11 4.88 1.97 -14.51
N SER A 12 5.96 1.22 -14.63
CA SER A 12 6.84 0.84 -13.52
C SER A 12 7.93 1.89 -13.30
N ALA A 13 7.56 3.14 -13.03
CA ALA A 13 8.53 4.08 -12.50
C ALA A 13 8.77 3.72 -11.03
N VAL A 14 10.01 3.39 -10.70
CA VAL A 14 10.44 3.13 -9.32
C VAL A 14 10.92 4.45 -8.75
N TYR A 15 10.36 4.85 -7.62
CA TYR A 15 10.71 6.07 -6.92
C TYR A 15 11.37 5.73 -5.60
N GLU A 16 12.48 6.39 -5.28
CA GLU A 16 13.07 6.32 -3.95
C GLU A 16 12.29 7.23 -3.01
N VAL A 17 11.60 6.63 -2.04
CA VAL A 17 10.79 7.34 -1.04
C VAL A 17 11.39 7.11 0.35
N GLN A 18 11.68 8.19 1.06
CA GLN A 18 12.19 8.11 2.43
C GLN A 18 11.03 7.85 3.41
N LEU A 19 11.01 6.64 3.97
CA LEU A 19 10.03 6.22 4.97
C LEU A 19 10.70 5.96 6.33
N SER A 20 9.96 6.23 7.40
CA SER A 20 10.32 5.91 8.78
C SER A 20 9.50 4.71 9.27
N LYS A 21 10.05 3.95 10.21
CA LYS A 21 9.30 2.86 10.88
C LYS A 21 8.08 3.37 11.65
N ASP A 22 8.11 4.64 12.07
CA ASP A 22 7.02 5.28 12.81
C ASP A 22 5.96 5.90 11.89
N ASP A 23 6.14 5.82 10.56
CA ASP A 23 5.13 6.32 9.63
C ASP A 23 3.83 5.52 9.77
N SER A 24 2.73 6.25 9.94
CA SER A 24 1.38 5.72 9.87
C SER A 24 0.99 5.38 8.42
N TYR A 25 -0.12 4.66 8.26
CA TYR A 25 -0.61 4.22 6.95
C TYR A 25 -0.75 5.38 5.96
N HIS A 26 -1.48 6.43 6.38
CA HIS A 26 -1.68 7.63 5.56
C HIS A 26 -0.40 8.44 5.35
N SER A 27 0.52 8.47 6.33
CA SER A 27 1.83 9.12 6.15
C SER A 27 2.62 8.48 5.01
N VAL A 28 2.64 7.14 4.95
CA VAL A 28 3.30 6.40 3.87
C VAL A 28 2.65 6.73 2.52
N ILE A 29 1.32 6.73 2.45
CA ILE A 29 0.60 7.09 1.21
C ILE A 29 0.98 8.49 0.74
N ARG A 30 0.91 9.50 1.62
CA ARG A 30 1.24 10.89 1.27
C ARG A 30 2.68 11.03 0.78
N LYS A 31 3.64 10.36 1.42
CA LYS A 31 5.04 10.41 0.98
C LYS A 31 5.24 9.80 -0.40
N ILE A 32 4.56 8.70 -0.69
CA ILE A 32 4.60 8.08 -2.02
C ILE A 32 3.91 8.98 -3.05
N SER A 33 2.71 9.50 -2.75
CA SER A 33 1.95 10.35 -3.68
C SER A 33 2.72 11.63 -4.03
N SER A 34 3.31 12.30 -3.04
CA SER A 34 4.18 13.46 -3.25
C SER A 34 5.41 13.12 -4.10
N SER A 35 6.00 11.94 -3.93
CA SER A 35 7.18 11.53 -4.71
C SER A 35 6.87 11.25 -6.18
N ILE A 36 5.60 10.98 -6.51
CA ILE A 36 5.15 10.72 -7.88
C ILE A 36 4.34 11.87 -8.49
N GLY A 37 4.21 12.99 -7.77
CA GLY A 37 3.51 14.20 -8.25
C GLY A 37 1.99 14.06 -8.29
N ILE A 38 1.40 13.23 -7.41
CA ILE A 38 -0.04 13.14 -7.21
C ILE A 38 -0.39 13.99 -5.98
N ASP A 39 -0.93 15.18 -6.22
CA ASP A 39 -1.32 16.16 -5.19
C ASP A 39 -2.84 16.17 -4.88
N ASP A 40 -3.67 15.54 -5.74
CA ASP A 40 -5.12 15.81 -5.82
C ASP A 40 -6.03 14.60 -5.48
N CYS A 41 -5.48 13.53 -4.89
CA CYS A 41 -6.32 12.43 -4.42
C CYS A 41 -6.80 12.71 -3.00
N GLU A 42 -8.11 12.59 -2.76
CA GLU A 42 -8.62 12.59 -1.39
C GLU A 42 -7.91 11.49 -0.59
N GLU A 43 -7.40 11.82 0.59
CA GLU A 43 -6.52 10.95 1.39
C GLU A 43 -7.12 9.57 1.73
N ASN A 44 -8.43 9.41 1.52
CA ASN A 44 -9.20 8.21 1.79
C ASN A 44 -9.40 7.31 0.57
N GLU A 45 -9.12 7.77 -0.64
CA GLU A 45 -9.31 6.99 -1.87
C GLU A 45 -8.09 6.12 -2.20
N LEU A 46 -6.91 6.54 -1.78
CA LEU A 46 -5.67 5.81 -2.02
C LEU A 46 -5.47 4.69 -1.00
N ARG A 47 -5.10 3.52 -1.52
CA ARG A 47 -4.73 2.34 -0.74
C ARG A 47 -3.29 1.94 -1.02
N LEU A 48 -2.63 1.39 0.00
CA LEU A 48 -1.32 0.77 -0.15
C LEU A 48 -1.45 -0.60 -0.78
N PHE A 49 -0.52 -0.91 -1.68
CA PHE A 49 -0.36 -2.21 -2.31
C PHE A 49 1.03 -2.76 -2.00
N ASN A 50 1.12 -4.07 -1.81
CA ASN A 50 2.42 -4.74 -1.77
C ASN A 50 3.00 -4.90 -3.18
N GLY A 51 4.28 -5.26 -3.29
CA GLY A 51 4.96 -5.50 -4.57
C GLY A 51 4.35 -6.61 -5.47
N ARG A 52 3.32 -7.32 -5.02
CA ARG A 52 2.54 -8.30 -5.82
C ARG A 52 1.15 -7.79 -6.21
N GLY A 53 0.81 -6.53 -5.91
CA GLY A 53 -0.49 -5.93 -6.19
C GLY A 53 -1.59 -6.29 -5.18
N GLY A 54 -1.25 -6.87 -4.02
CA GLY A 54 -2.23 -7.12 -2.97
C GLY A 54 -2.45 -5.90 -2.08
N ILE A 55 -3.71 -5.59 -1.78
CA ILE A 55 -4.11 -4.48 -0.90
C ILE A 55 -3.57 -4.71 0.52
N ILE A 56 -3.01 -3.65 1.10
CA ILE A 56 -2.59 -3.57 2.50
C ILE A 56 -3.68 -2.78 3.25
N SER A 57 -4.29 -3.39 4.26
CA SER A 57 -5.29 -2.73 5.11
C SER A 57 -4.65 -1.70 6.05
N ASP A 58 -5.39 -0.62 6.30
CA ASP A 58 -5.12 0.47 7.24
C ASP A 58 -5.48 0.14 8.70
N GLY A 59 -6.03 -1.05 8.95
CA GLY A 59 -6.44 -1.50 10.28
C GLY A 59 -5.28 -1.89 11.21
N CYS A 60 -5.64 -2.18 12.46
CA CYS A 60 -4.71 -2.63 13.49
C CYS A 60 -3.94 -3.90 13.07
N ILE A 61 -2.69 -3.98 13.50
CA ILE A 61 -1.81 -5.12 13.24
C ILE A 61 -1.73 -5.96 14.50
N THR A 62 -2.06 -7.25 14.39
CA THR A 62 -1.85 -8.19 15.50
C THR A 62 -0.40 -8.66 15.55
N LEU A 63 0.34 -8.25 16.57
CA LEU A 63 1.71 -8.68 16.88
C LEU A 63 1.73 -9.42 18.22
N CYS A 64 2.18 -10.69 18.22
CA CYS A 64 2.28 -11.50 19.44
C CYS A 64 1.02 -11.40 20.33
N ASP A 65 -0.15 -11.62 19.72
CA ASP A 65 -1.47 -11.58 20.37
C ASP A 65 -1.89 -10.21 20.94
N LYS A 66 -1.22 -9.13 20.54
CA LYS A 66 -1.61 -7.75 20.82
C LYS A 66 -1.98 -7.01 19.55
N GLU A 67 -3.11 -6.32 19.56
CA GLU A 67 -3.45 -5.36 18.52
C GLU A 67 -2.70 -4.06 18.78
N VAL A 68 -2.02 -3.57 17.74
CA VAL A 68 -1.36 -2.28 17.73
C VAL A 68 -1.82 -1.47 16.53
N ASP A 69 -1.75 -0.15 16.63
CA ASP A 69 -2.00 0.73 15.51
C ASP A 69 -1.05 0.44 14.35
N TRP A 70 -1.51 0.70 13.13
CA TRP A 70 -0.69 0.51 11.95
C TRP A 70 0.49 1.48 11.96
N SER A 71 1.70 0.93 11.90
CA SER A 71 2.92 1.64 11.55
C SER A 71 3.73 0.82 10.55
N LEU A 72 4.58 1.47 9.77
CA LEU A 72 5.44 0.76 8.84
C LEU A 72 6.32 -0.27 9.56
N GLY A 73 6.81 0.06 10.76
CA GLY A 73 7.58 -0.85 11.60
C GLY A 73 6.79 -2.07 12.03
N ALA A 74 5.55 -1.88 12.51
CA ALA A 74 4.66 -2.99 12.88
C ALA A 74 4.32 -3.87 11.67
N PHE A 75 4.09 -3.26 10.51
CA PHE A 75 3.86 -3.97 9.26
C PHE A 75 5.06 -4.84 8.83
N LEU A 76 6.26 -4.26 8.83
CA LEU A 76 7.50 -4.97 8.49
C LEU A 76 7.74 -6.15 9.44
N LEU A 77 7.52 -5.93 10.73
CA LEU A 77 7.66 -6.96 11.76
C LEU A 77 6.67 -8.11 11.53
N LYS A 78 5.38 -7.81 11.30
CA LYS A 78 4.34 -8.81 11.01
C LYS A 78 4.65 -9.63 9.75
N ARG A 79 5.20 -8.98 8.73
CA ARG A 79 5.50 -9.60 7.43
C ARG A 79 6.86 -10.31 7.41
N HIS A 80 7.63 -10.27 8.50
CA HIS A 80 9.03 -10.73 8.52
C HIS A 80 9.84 -10.19 7.34
N THR A 81 9.59 -8.94 6.96
CA THR A 81 10.20 -8.29 5.79
C THR A 81 11.21 -7.26 6.25
N SER A 82 12.41 -7.30 5.68
CA SER A 82 13.44 -6.30 5.93
C SER A 82 13.17 -5.03 5.11
N ALA A 83 13.57 -3.88 5.65
CA ALA A 83 13.23 -2.58 5.05
C ALA A 83 13.80 -2.42 3.62
N ASP A 84 14.96 -3.01 3.34
CA ASP A 84 15.63 -3.03 2.04
C ASP A 84 14.88 -3.85 0.96
N LYS A 85 13.94 -4.71 1.37
CA LYS A 85 13.15 -5.56 0.47
C LYS A 85 11.71 -5.10 0.31
N LEU A 86 11.37 -3.97 0.91
CA LEU A 86 10.03 -3.43 0.86
C LEU A 86 9.78 -2.81 -0.52
N THR A 87 8.74 -3.28 -1.20
CA THR A 87 8.18 -2.61 -2.37
C THR A 87 6.72 -2.31 -2.09
N LEU A 88 6.35 -1.04 -2.21
CA LEU A 88 5.01 -0.53 -2.03
C LEU A 88 4.51 0.13 -3.31
N GLY A 89 3.22 0.02 -3.55
CA GLY A 89 2.49 0.83 -4.52
C GLY A 89 1.37 1.59 -3.84
N ILE A 90 0.84 2.61 -4.51
CA ILE A 90 -0.41 3.26 -4.17
C ILE A 90 -1.37 3.19 -5.35
N GLY A 91 -2.66 3.18 -5.09
CA GLY A 91 -3.70 3.16 -6.12
C GLY A 91 -5.08 3.32 -5.52
N ILE A 92 -6.07 3.58 -6.38
CA ILE A 92 -7.47 3.69 -5.99
C ILE A 92 -8.11 2.31 -6.12
N VAL A 93 -8.87 1.90 -5.11
CA VAL A 93 -9.70 0.69 -5.17
C VAL A 93 -11.11 1.13 -5.49
N ASP A 94 -11.56 0.78 -6.69
CA ASP A 94 -12.96 0.95 -7.07
C ASP A 94 -13.75 -0.23 -6.48
N GLU A 95 -14.50 0.03 -5.40
CA GLU A 95 -15.31 -0.97 -4.71
C GLU A 95 -16.58 -1.36 -5.50
N GLU A 96 -16.92 -0.66 -6.59
CA GLU A 96 -18.06 -0.97 -7.46
C GLU A 96 -17.73 -1.98 -8.57
N LEU A 97 -16.46 -2.33 -8.77
CA LEU A 97 -16.04 -3.35 -9.72
C LEU A 97 -16.31 -4.75 -9.16
N GLU A 98 -17.53 -5.25 -9.36
CA GLU A 98 -17.84 -6.67 -9.13
C GLU A 98 -16.84 -7.57 -9.89
N PRO A 99 -16.39 -8.68 -9.28
CA PRO A 99 -15.52 -9.62 -9.97
C PRO A 99 -16.23 -10.14 -11.22
N VAL A 100 -15.68 -9.83 -12.40
CA VAL A 100 -16.14 -10.41 -13.66
C VAL A 100 -15.77 -11.90 -13.63
N ILE A 101 -16.72 -12.73 -13.21
CA ILE A 101 -16.64 -14.18 -13.34
C ILE A 101 -16.94 -14.49 -14.82
N SER A 102 -15.91 -14.81 -15.60
CA SER A 102 -16.05 -15.43 -16.93
C SER A 102 -15.84 -16.93 -16.85
#